data_AF-A0A1H9R1R6-F1
#
_entry.id   AF-A0A1H9R1R6-F1
#
_cell.length_a   1.000
_cell.length_b   1.000
_cell.length_c   1.000
_cell.angle_alpha   90.00
_cell.angle_beta   90.00
_cell.angle_gamma   90.00
#
_symmetry.space_group_name_H-M   'P 1'
#
loop_
_entity.id
_entity.type
_entity.pdbx_description
1 polymer ?
#
loop_
_entity_poly.entity_id
_entity_poly.type
_entity_poly.pdbx_seq_one_letter_code
_entity_poly.pdbx_strand_id
1 'polypeptide(L)'
;MDSHPMHSRMRPPAPRLDVMSRFFSNLDLDGGAPVRARPRLGEWGPELVATTRRKKRLRVWAAAVFVLAASLVGVLMYVFYRILMGQ
;
A
#
# COMPACT_ATOMS: atom_id res chain seq x y z
N MET A 1 42.18 8.37 -43.96
CA MET A 1 42.82 9.13 -42.88
C MET A 1 41.92 10.32 -42.66
N ASP A 2 40.88 10.18 -41.82
CA ASP A 2 39.92 11.24 -41.53
C ASP A 2 39.69 11.28 -40.03
N SER A 3 40.20 12.35 -39.44
CA SER A 3 40.19 12.67 -38.02
C SER A 3 39.33 13.91 -37.83
N HIS A 4 38.24 13.85 -37.05
CA HIS A 4 37.57 15.02 -36.42
C HIS A 4 36.47 14.58 -35.42
N PRO A 5 36.04 15.44 -34.46
CA PRO A 5 36.39 15.26 -33.05
C PRO A 5 35.20 14.97 -32.10
N MET A 6 35.57 14.45 -30.92
CA MET A 6 35.02 14.68 -29.57
C MET A 6 33.68 15.43 -29.45
N HIS A 7 32.63 14.70 -29.06
CA HIS A 7 31.53 15.24 -28.25
C HIS A 7 31.20 14.26 -27.11
N SER A 8 31.78 14.53 -25.94
CA SER A 8 31.34 13.95 -24.67
C SER A 8 29.94 14.45 -24.34
N ARG A 9 28.92 13.61 -24.58
CA ARG A 9 27.58 13.87 -24.05
C ARG A 9 27.57 13.49 -22.57
N MET A 10 27.81 14.46 -21.68
CA MET A 10 27.33 14.36 -20.30
C MET A 10 25.81 14.12 -20.37
N ARG A 11 25.34 12.93 -19.93
CA ARG A 11 23.93 12.76 -19.58
C ARG A 11 23.74 13.32 -18.16
N PRO A 12 22.72 14.15 -17.91
CA PRO A 12 22.39 14.53 -16.53
C PRO A 12 21.99 13.27 -15.74
N PRO A 13 22.31 13.19 -14.43
CA PRO A 13 21.74 12.15 -13.59
C PRO A 13 20.21 12.33 -13.61
N ALA A 14 19.48 11.23 -13.79
CA ALA A 14 18.04 11.21 -13.62
C ALA A 14 17.72 10.68 -12.21
N PRO A 15 17.34 11.53 -11.23
CA PRO A 15 16.82 11.03 -9.98
C PRO A 15 15.41 11.57 -9.76
N ARG A 16 14.39 10.69 -9.85
CA ARG A 16 13.13 10.89 -9.11
C ARG A 16 12.10 9.73 -9.14
N LEU A 17 12.45 8.54 -9.61
CA LEU A 17 11.54 7.37 -9.53
C LEU A 17 12.01 6.29 -8.53
N ASP A 18 13.13 6.53 -7.83
CA ASP A 18 13.82 5.50 -7.06
C ASP A 18 13.32 5.32 -5.62
N VAL A 19 12.37 6.15 -5.18
CA VAL A 19 11.82 6.04 -3.82
C VAL A 19 10.67 5.03 -3.77
N MET A 20 9.82 4.96 -4.80
CA MET A 20 8.71 3.98 -4.86
C MET A 20 9.19 2.56 -5.20
N SER A 21 10.23 2.41 -6.03
CA SER A 21 10.86 1.12 -6.35
C SER A 21 11.53 0.46 -5.14
N ARG A 22 11.94 1.25 -4.14
CA ARG A 22 12.54 0.73 -2.91
C ARG A 22 11.54 0.07 -1.97
N PHE A 23 10.26 0.47 -2.06
CA PHE A 23 9.16 -0.12 -1.26
C PHE A 23 8.38 -1.20 -2.01
N PHE A 24 8.36 -1.15 -3.33
CA PHE A 24 7.71 -2.15 -4.18
C PHE A 24 8.74 -2.70 -5.15
N SER A 25 9.19 -3.94 -4.88
CA SER A 25 9.97 -4.70 -5.85
C SER A 25 9.18 -4.76 -7.16
N ASN A 26 9.85 -4.48 -8.28
CA ASN A 26 9.30 -4.70 -9.61
C ASN A 26 9.17 -6.22 -9.80
N LEU A 27 8.06 -6.79 -9.32
CA LEU A 27 7.81 -8.21 -9.27
C LEU A 27 7.38 -8.70 -10.66
N ASP A 28 8.37 -8.89 -11.52
CA ASP A 28 8.20 -9.61 -12.78
C ASP A 28 8.14 -11.11 -12.49
N LEU A 29 6.93 -11.69 -12.53
CA LEU A 29 6.69 -13.12 -12.33
C LEU A 29 7.02 -13.96 -13.58
N ASP A 30 7.26 -13.31 -14.72
CA ASP A 30 7.40 -13.95 -16.04
C ASP A 30 8.85 -13.95 -16.57
N GLY A 31 9.78 -13.33 -15.84
CA GLY A 31 11.17 -13.10 -16.28
C GLY A 31 11.94 -14.37 -16.70
N GLY A 32 11.53 -15.55 -16.22
CA GLY A 32 12.10 -16.86 -16.59
C GLY A 32 11.12 -17.81 -17.30
N ALA A 33 9.85 -17.42 -17.51
CA ALA A 33 8.85 -18.32 -18.08
C ALA A 33 9.01 -18.41 -19.61
N PRO A 34 9.00 -19.64 -20.19
CA PRO A 34 9.04 -19.81 -21.64
C PRO A 34 7.82 -19.15 -22.29
N VAL A 35 7.95 -18.62 -23.51
CA VAL A 35 6.94 -17.79 -24.20
C VAL A 35 5.53 -18.42 -24.22
N ARG A 36 5.43 -19.75 -24.27
CA ARG A 36 4.16 -20.52 -24.25
C ARG A 36 3.49 -20.62 -22.87
N ALA A 37 4.25 -20.40 -21.80
CA ALA A 37 3.78 -20.41 -20.42
C ALA A 37 3.54 -18.99 -19.88
N ARG A 38 3.82 -17.96 -20.70
CA ARG A 38 3.49 -16.59 -20.38
C ARG A 38 2.00 -16.37 -20.60
N PRO A 39 1.27 -15.90 -19.59
CA PRO A 39 -0.13 -15.60 -19.76
C PRO A 39 -0.41 -14.42 -20.66
N ARG A 40 -1.61 -14.42 -21.22
CA ARG A 40 -2.16 -13.20 -21.82
C ARG A 40 -2.41 -12.17 -20.73
N LEU A 41 -2.20 -10.90 -21.07
CA LEU A 41 -2.42 -9.77 -20.17
C LEU A 41 -3.84 -9.82 -19.61
N GLY A 42 -3.99 -10.10 -18.30
CA GLY A 42 -5.28 -10.24 -17.62
C GLY A 42 -5.72 -11.68 -17.28
N GLU A 43 -5.04 -12.71 -17.79
CA GLU A 43 -5.36 -14.13 -17.51
C GLU A 43 -5.01 -14.54 -16.07
N TRP A 44 -4.02 -13.86 -15.45
CA TRP A 44 -3.68 -13.97 -14.03
C TRP A 44 -4.24 -12.80 -13.23
N GLY A 45 -5.25 -12.12 -13.78
CA GLY A 45 -5.92 -11.01 -13.13
C GLY A 45 -6.42 -11.41 -11.73
N PRO A 46 -6.50 -10.46 -10.79
CA PRO A 46 -6.77 -10.69 -9.37
C PRO A 46 -8.23 -11.10 -9.09
N GLU A 47 -8.84 -11.95 -9.92
CA GLU A 47 -10.22 -12.40 -9.79
C GLU A 47 -10.45 -13.15 -8.47
N LEU A 48 -9.43 -13.87 -8.00
CA LEU A 48 -9.42 -14.59 -6.72
C LEU A 48 -8.71 -13.83 -5.58
N VAL A 49 -8.13 -12.64 -5.84
CA VAL A 49 -7.38 -11.90 -4.82
C VAL A 49 -8.35 -11.00 -4.06
N ALA A 50 -8.39 -11.19 -2.75
CA ALA A 50 -9.27 -10.43 -1.86
C ALA A 50 -9.11 -8.91 -2.09
N THR A 51 -10.22 -8.26 -2.47
CA THR A 51 -10.24 -6.84 -2.81
C THR A 51 -9.61 -5.97 -1.70
N THR A 52 -8.57 -5.22 -2.06
CA THR A 52 -7.79 -4.38 -1.11
C THR A 52 -8.65 -3.31 -0.45
N ARG A 53 -9.65 -2.78 -1.17
CA ARG A 53 -10.57 -1.76 -0.68
C ARG A 53 -11.46 -2.27 0.45
N ARG A 54 -11.95 -3.51 0.40
CA ARG A 54 -12.81 -4.07 1.46
C ARG A 54 -12.00 -4.34 2.73
N LYS A 55 -10.78 -4.90 2.59
CA LYS A 55 -9.86 -5.15 3.70
C LYS A 55 -9.44 -3.86 4.41
N LYS A 56 -9.20 -2.78 3.67
CA LYS A 56 -8.90 -1.45 4.25
C LYS A 56 -10.08 -0.88 5.02
N ARG A 57 -11.31 -0.95 4.48
CA ARG A 57 -12.51 -0.47 5.16
C ARG A 57 -12.75 -1.20 6.49
N LEU A 58 -12.61 -2.52 6.50
CA LEU A 58 -12.80 -3.31 7.73
C LEU A 58 -11.84 -2.90 8.85
N ARG A 59 -10.58 -2.58 8.53
CA ARG A 59 -9.60 -2.10 9.53
C ARG A 59 -10.02 -0.78 10.15
N VAL A 60 -10.51 0.16 9.33
CA VAL A 60 -10.99 1.47 9.81
C VAL A 60 -12.25 1.29 10.66
N TRP A 61 -13.19 0.46 10.22
CA TRP A 61 -14.41 0.17 10.98
C TRP A 61 -14.11 -0.50 12.31
N ALA A 62 -13.23 -1.49 12.35
CA ALA A 62 -12.83 -2.16 13.58
C ALA A 62 -12.22 -1.17 14.59
N ALA A 63 -11.30 -0.30 14.13
CA ALA A 63 -10.70 0.72 14.98
C ALA A 63 -11.75 1.74 15.48
N ALA A 64 -12.64 2.21 14.60
CA ALA A 64 -13.68 3.17 14.96
C ALA A 64 -14.66 2.59 16.00
N VAL A 65 -15.12 1.35 15.79
CA VAL A 65 -16.03 0.66 16.72
C VAL A 65 -15.37 0.45 18.08
N PHE A 66 -14.09 0.08 18.10
CA PHE A 66 -13.34 -0.09 19.35
C PHE A 66 -13.25 1.21 20.15
N VAL A 67 -12.87 2.32 19.52
CA VAL A 67 -12.78 3.63 20.18
C VAL A 67 -14.15 4.06 20.70
N LEU A 68 -15.21 3.85 19.92
CA LEU A 68 -16.57 4.18 20.33
C LEU A 68 -17.02 3.37 21.54
N ALA A 69 -16.76 2.05 21.54
CA ALA A 69 -17.08 1.18 22.66
C ALA A 69 -16.32 1.55 23.94
N ALA A 70 -15.01 1.79 23.83
CA ALA A 70 -14.18 2.20 24.98
C ALA A 70 -14.67 3.53 25.57
N SER A 71 -15.01 4.49 24.70
CA SER A 71 -15.55 5.79 25.11
C SER A 71 -16.89 5.63 25.81
N LEU A 72 -17.78 4.78 25.30
CA LEU A 72 -19.09 4.51 25.91
C LEU A 72 -18.95 3.90 27.31
N VAL A 73 -18.04 2.95 27.48
CA VAL A 73 -17.74 2.36 28.81
C VAL A 73 -17.20 3.42 29.76
N GLY A 74 -16.30 4.30 29.30
CA GLY A 74 -15.77 5.40 30.11
C GLY A 74 -16.84 6.39 30.55
N VAL A 75 -17.73 6.79 29.65
CA VAL A 75 -18.86 7.69 29.96
C VAL A 75 -19.83 7.02 30.94
N LEU A 76 -20.16 5.74 30.71
CA LEU A 76 -21.05 4.99 31.61
C LEU A 76 -20.47 4.91 33.01
N MET A 77 -19.17 4.61 33.13
CA MET A 77 -18.47 4.57 34.42
C MET A 77 -18.46 5.95 35.09
N TYR A 78 -18.20 7.03 34.34
CA TYR A 78 -18.22 8.39 34.87
C TYR A 78 -19.61 8.77 35.41
N VAL A 79 -20.67 8.49 34.65
CA VAL A 79 -22.06 8.75 35.09
C VAL A 79 -22.38 7.94 36.34
N PHE A 80 -22.05 6.65 36.35
CA PHE A 80 -22.25 5.77 37.50
C PHE A 80 -21.52 6.30 38.74
N TYR A 81 -20.26 6.72 38.58
CA TYR A 81 -19.47 7.31 39.66
C TYR A 81 -20.10 8.60 40.20
N ARG A 82 -20.59 9.49 39.33
CA ARG A 82 -21.27 10.72 39.75
C ARG A 82 -22.54 10.45 40.55
N ILE A 83 -23.36 9.49 40.09
CA ILE A 83 -24.57 9.05 40.81
C ILE A 83 -24.19 8.50 42.19
N LEU A 84 -23.14 7.66 42.27
CA LEU A 84 -22.70 7.07 43.54
C LEU A 84 -22.15 8.11 44.53
N MET A 85 -21.38 9.09 44.04
CA MET A 85 -20.82 10.17 44.85
C MET A 85 -21.85 11.26 45.20
N GLY A 86 -23.09 11.15 44.68
CA GLY A 86 -24.18 12.07 45.01
C GLY A 86 -23.99 13.50 44.49
N GLN A 87 -23.22 13.69 43.42
CA GLN A 87 -23.06 14.97 42.70
C GLN A 87 -23.94 15.03 41.46
#